data_AF-A0A5M9J687-F1
#
_entry.id   AF-A0A5M9J687-F1
#
_cell.length_a   1.000
_cell.length_b   1.000
_cell.length_c   1.000
_cell.angle_alpha   90.00
_cell.angle_beta   90.00
_cell.angle_gamma   90.00
#
_symmetry.space_group_name_H-M   'P 1'
#
loop_
_entity.id
_entity.type
_entity.pdbx_description
1 polymer ?
#
loop_
_entity_poly.entity_id
_entity_poly.type
_entity_poly.pdbx_seq_one_letter_code
_entity_poly.pdbx_strand_id
1 'polypeptide(L)'
;MGEEGVRVGTEIESTLGLWKGAHTDLNASLWDEDMMTADLSNGGKIFKQDILARTFGRNDAVSRVVNSFQTWRHLIDEISNVIDQLRKQRWDDDLEDIEDDESLESRQNLLSKEDPQMLHNRLDSSLEKAFQELHTKLTALVEQYKDSEYNGKISMYILRILRDIRAELPTNPSLQKFGLSLIPSLHEKLASTVSEKPVSTLAKSLKKKKVAGRALWEGSPELPVQPSPATFKFLRILSTSMADAGADLWSPIAIKVLKEHLCSQIGEQWSNILKEKENGNGDNPSTSDTPETESAEAKETEENVPSVEADAEKRNDLLKQSLFDIYLLQQALQSENAEDVLKKLGDEVESELKLEASPRKRIVHGATEYWKRSSLLFALLA
;
A
#
# COMPACT_ATOMS: atom_id res chain seq x y z
N MET A 1 28.86 2.52 -20.97
CA MET A 1 28.27 2.14 -19.67
C MET A 1 27.31 3.20 -19.11
N GLY A 2 27.61 4.50 -19.21
CA GLY A 2 26.67 5.56 -18.82
C GLY A 2 25.38 5.62 -19.66
N GLU A 3 25.45 5.30 -20.95
CA GLU A 3 24.28 5.39 -21.86
C GLU A 3 23.15 4.41 -21.51
N GLU A 4 23.45 3.22 -20.99
CA GLU A 4 22.41 2.24 -20.65
C GLU A 4 21.76 2.47 -19.27
N GLY A 5 22.51 2.97 -18.28
CA GLY A 5 21.91 3.46 -17.03
C GLY A 5 20.99 4.67 -17.28
N VAL A 6 21.37 5.54 -18.22
CA VAL A 6 20.52 6.64 -18.70
C VAL A 6 19.25 6.11 -19.36
N ARG A 7 19.32 4.98 -20.09
CA ARG A 7 18.18 4.35 -20.76
C ARG A 7 17.08 3.91 -19.79
N VAL A 8 17.44 3.36 -18.63
CA VAL A 8 16.46 3.01 -17.57
C VAL A 8 15.70 4.25 -17.11
N GLY A 9 16.41 5.35 -16.84
CA GLY A 9 15.80 6.61 -16.44
C GLY A 9 14.89 7.21 -17.53
N THR A 10 15.30 7.16 -18.80
CA THR A 10 14.49 7.69 -19.92
C THR A 10 13.26 6.83 -20.21
N GLU A 11 13.32 5.51 -20.01
CA GLU A 11 12.17 4.62 -20.19
C GLU A 11 11.09 4.90 -19.12
N ILE A 12 11.52 5.16 -17.87
CA ILE A 12 10.63 5.58 -16.79
C ILE A 12 9.98 6.92 -17.14
N GLU A 13 10.77 7.91 -17.57
CA GLU A 13 10.27 9.22 -17.97
C GLU A 13 9.29 9.15 -19.16
N SER A 14 9.61 8.35 -20.18
CA SER A 14 8.74 8.12 -21.33
C SER A 14 7.41 7.49 -20.93
N THR A 15 7.46 6.49 -20.06
CA THR A 15 6.26 5.81 -19.54
C THR A 15 5.38 6.76 -18.72
N LEU A 16 5.99 7.63 -17.92
CA LEU A 16 5.25 8.65 -17.16
C LEU A 16 4.68 9.75 -18.07
N GLY A 17 5.40 10.14 -19.12
CA GLY A 17 4.91 11.11 -20.12
C GLY A 17 3.72 10.59 -20.94
N LEU A 18 3.62 9.27 -21.12
CA LEU A 18 2.51 8.61 -21.82
C LEU A 18 1.43 8.07 -20.87
N TRP A 19 1.49 8.42 -19.58
CA TRP A 19 0.63 7.82 -18.58
C TRP A 19 -0.85 8.10 -18.85
N LYS A 20 -1.59 7.03 -19.12
CA LYS A 20 -3.05 7.06 -19.25
C LYS A 20 -3.59 6.00 -18.31
N GLY A 21 -4.31 6.43 -17.28
CA GLY A 21 -4.76 5.58 -16.15
C GLY A 21 -5.68 4.40 -16.48
N ALA A 22 -5.90 4.11 -17.76
CA ALA A 22 -6.67 2.99 -18.28
C ALA A 22 -5.85 2.01 -19.15
N HIS A 23 -4.62 2.33 -19.58
CA HIS A 23 -3.84 1.46 -20.48
C HIS A 23 -2.49 1.03 -19.89
N THR A 24 -1.80 1.92 -19.18
CA THR A 24 -0.48 1.62 -18.58
C THR A 24 -0.58 0.82 -17.28
N ASP A 25 -1.73 0.89 -16.63
CA ASP A 25 -1.98 0.31 -15.30
C ASP A 25 -2.66 -1.07 -15.31
N LEU A 26 -3.15 -1.52 -16.46
CA LEU A 26 -3.85 -2.80 -16.55
C LEU A 26 -2.86 -3.96 -16.73
N ASN A 27 -3.08 -5.01 -15.97
CA ASN A 27 -2.53 -6.34 -16.26
C ASN A 27 -3.38 -6.98 -17.35
N ALA A 28 -2.75 -7.53 -18.40
CA ALA A 28 -3.45 -8.37 -19.38
C ALA A 28 -4.08 -9.59 -18.68
N SER A 29 -5.20 -10.08 -19.22
CA SER A 29 -5.86 -11.24 -18.64
C SER A 29 -5.02 -12.49 -18.91
N LEU A 30 -4.91 -13.38 -17.91
CA LEU A 30 -4.34 -14.72 -18.10
C LEU A 30 -5.21 -15.59 -19.02
N TRP A 31 -6.33 -15.08 -19.52
CA TRP A 31 -7.24 -15.81 -20.40
C TRP A 31 -7.53 -15.00 -21.65
N ASP A 32 -6.66 -14.06 -22.02
CA ASP A 32 -6.77 -13.33 -23.29
C ASP A 32 -6.58 -14.28 -24.48
N GLU A 33 -7.22 -13.94 -25.59
CA GLU A 33 -7.24 -14.74 -26.83
C GLU A 33 -5.82 -15.00 -27.35
N ASP A 34 -4.90 -14.05 -27.14
CA ASP A 34 -3.47 -14.18 -27.46
C ASP A 34 -2.76 -15.25 -26.63
N MET A 35 -3.14 -15.45 -25.37
CA MET A 35 -2.56 -16.50 -24.51
C MET A 35 -3.14 -17.88 -24.86
N MET A 36 -4.43 -17.92 -25.22
CA MET A 36 -5.11 -19.16 -25.62
C MET A 36 -4.66 -19.65 -27.00
N THR A 37 -4.10 -18.77 -27.83
CA THR A 37 -3.54 -19.10 -29.16
C THR A 37 -2.04 -19.35 -29.14
N ALA A 38 -1.36 -19.15 -28.00
CA ALA A 38 0.06 -19.43 -27.86
C ALA A 38 0.37 -20.93 -28.02
N ASP A 39 1.35 -21.24 -28.86
CA ASP A 39 1.70 -22.60 -29.24
C ASP A 39 2.10 -23.47 -28.02
N LEU A 40 1.55 -24.68 -27.93
CA LEU A 40 1.68 -25.57 -26.77
C LEU A 40 3.15 -25.98 -26.48
N SER A 41 4.02 -25.87 -27.50
CA SER A 41 5.44 -26.22 -27.44
C SER A 41 6.23 -25.34 -26.46
N ASN A 42 5.90 -24.05 -26.36
CA ASN A 42 6.54 -23.07 -25.47
C ASN A 42 5.57 -22.33 -24.55
N GLY A 43 4.25 -22.54 -24.71
CA GLY A 43 3.19 -21.87 -23.94
C GLY A 43 3.32 -22.06 -22.43
N GLY A 44 3.80 -23.22 -21.96
CA GLY A 44 4.01 -23.46 -20.52
C GLY A 44 5.06 -22.55 -19.87
N LYS A 45 6.13 -22.19 -20.61
CA LYS A 45 7.16 -21.26 -20.10
C LYS A 45 6.65 -19.83 -20.07
N ILE A 46 5.93 -19.42 -21.12
CA ILE A 46 5.31 -18.09 -21.23
C ILE A 46 4.28 -17.92 -20.12
N PHE A 47 3.38 -18.90 -19.95
CA PHE A 47 2.39 -18.91 -18.88
C PHE A 47 3.00 -18.81 -17.48
N LYS A 48 4.10 -19.55 -17.22
CA LYS A 48 4.83 -19.42 -15.95
C LYS A 48 5.40 -18.00 -15.77
N GLN A 49 5.96 -17.41 -16.82
CA GLN A 49 6.48 -16.06 -16.78
C GLN A 49 5.37 -15.02 -16.54
N ASP A 50 4.19 -15.21 -17.14
CA ASP A 50 3.03 -14.33 -16.96
C ASP A 50 2.43 -14.44 -15.56
N ILE A 51 2.36 -15.65 -14.99
CA ILE A 51 1.99 -15.83 -13.57
C ILE A 51 2.98 -15.08 -12.69
N LEU A 52 4.29 -15.26 -12.90
CA LEU A 52 5.30 -14.57 -12.11
C LEU A 52 5.20 -13.05 -12.27
N ALA A 53 5.06 -12.56 -13.50
CA ALA A 53 4.86 -11.14 -13.78
C ALA A 53 3.67 -10.60 -13.00
N ARG A 54 2.53 -11.30 -13.00
CA ARG A 54 1.33 -10.91 -12.25
C ARG A 54 1.53 -10.95 -10.73
N THR A 55 2.20 -11.99 -10.20
CA THR A 55 2.48 -12.06 -8.75
C THR A 55 3.35 -10.92 -8.27
N PHE A 56 4.21 -10.37 -9.13
CA PHE A 56 5.07 -9.22 -8.86
C PHE A 56 4.47 -7.90 -9.36
N GLY A 57 3.23 -7.86 -9.84
CA GLY A 57 2.59 -6.66 -10.36
C GLY A 57 3.30 -6.04 -11.59
N ARG A 58 4.07 -6.84 -12.33
CA ARG A 58 4.80 -6.42 -13.53
C ARG A 58 3.85 -6.24 -14.70
N ASN A 59 3.32 -5.03 -14.83
CA ASN A 59 2.65 -4.59 -16.05
C ASN A 59 3.69 -4.47 -17.19
N ASP A 60 3.23 -4.42 -18.44
CA ASP A 60 4.08 -4.18 -19.62
C ASP A 60 5.04 -2.98 -19.43
N ALA A 61 4.54 -1.89 -18.85
CA ALA A 61 5.32 -0.72 -18.46
C ALA A 61 6.48 -1.04 -17.49
N VAL A 62 6.22 -1.82 -16.44
CA VAL A 62 7.24 -2.23 -15.46
C VAL A 62 8.23 -3.19 -16.12
N SER A 63 7.74 -4.14 -16.92
CA SER A 63 8.55 -5.14 -17.62
C SER A 63 9.56 -4.49 -18.58
N ARG A 64 9.20 -3.43 -19.30
CA ARG A 64 10.16 -2.70 -20.15
C ARG A 64 11.33 -2.10 -19.36
N VAL A 65 11.03 -1.48 -18.23
CA VAL A 65 12.06 -0.89 -17.36
C VAL A 65 12.94 -1.99 -16.74
N VAL A 66 12.33 -3.07 -16.25
CA VAL A 66 13.04 -4.20 -15.64
C VAL A 66 13.93 -4.90 -16.67
N ASN A 67 13.46 -5.15 -17.88
CA ASN A 67 14.26 -5.76 -18.95
C ASN A 67 15.44 -4.86 -19.36
N SER A 68 15.22 -3.54 -19.40
CA SER A 68 16.30 -2.57 -19.67
C SER A 68 17.36 -2.60 -18.56
N PHE A 69 16.93 -2.69 -17.30
CA PHE A 69 17.83 -2.84 -16.16
C PHE A 69 18.58 -4.17 -16.18
N GLN A 70 17.91 -5.29 -16.49
CA GLN A 70 18.54 -6.61 -16.59
C GLN A 70 19.60 -6.65 -17.69
N THR A 71 19.35 -6.01 -18.84
CA THR A 71 20.34 -5.89 -19.92
C THR A 71 21.58 -5.14 -19.43
N TRP A 72 21.38 -4.00 -18.76
CA TRP A 72 22.49 -3.23 -18.17
C TRP A 72 23.24 -4.03 -17.10
N ARG A 73 22.52 -4.78 -16.27
CA ARG A 73 23.08 -5.65 -15.21
C ARG A 73 23.94 -6.76 -15.79
N HIS A 74 23.51 -7.39 -16.88
CA HIS A 74 24.30 -8.41 -17.58
C HIS A 74 25.59 -7.83 -18.14
N LEU A 75 25.58 -6.62 -18.71
CA LEU A 75 26.81 -5.96 -19.14
C LEU A 75 27.76 -5.68 -17.97
N ILE A 76 27.24 -5.34 -16.80
CA ILE A 76 28.06 -5.16 -15.59
C ILE A 76 28.72 -6.49 -15.21
N ASP A 77 27.97 -7.59 -15.18
CA ASP A 77 28.52 -8.92 -14.87
C ASP A 77 29.57 -9.38 -15.90
N GLU A 78 29.33 -9.13 -17.18
CA GLU A 78 30.28 -9.44 -18.25
C GLU A 78 31.59 -8.68 -18.05
N ILE A 79 31.53 -7.38 -17.73
CA ILE A 79 32.71 -6.56 -17.51
C ILE A 79 33.45 -7.00 -16.24
N SER A 80 32.73 -7.33 -15.16
CA SER A 80 33.34 -7.92 -13.96
C SER A 80 34.04 -9.25 -14.27
N ASN A 81 33.43 -10.11 -15.10
CA ASN A 81 34.05 -11.38 -15.50
C ASN A 81 35.31 -11.17 -16.35
N VAL A 82 35.30 -10.19 -17.28
CA VAL A 82 36.50 -9.83 -18.06
C VAL A 82 37.62 -9.33 -17.14
N ILE A 83 37.30 -8.48 -16.15
CA ILE A 83 38.29 -8.01 -15.16
C ILE A 83 38.89 -9.19 -14.36
N ASP A 84 38.05 -10.16 -13.97
CA ASP A 84 38.52 -11.35 -13.27
C ASP A 84 39.34 -12.29 -14.17
N GLN A 85 39.07 -12.34 -15.48
CA GLN A 85 39.89 -13.06 -16.45
C GLN A 85 41.26 -12.40 -16.62
N LEU A 86 41.32 -11.07 -16.73
CA LEU A 86 42.59 -10.32 -16.80
C LEU A 86 43.48 -10.57 -15.58
N ARG A 87 42.87 -10.68 -14.38
CA ARG A 87 43.59 -11.03 -13.15
C ARG A 87 44.18 -12.45 -13.17
N LYS A 88 43.52 -13.40 -13.83
CA LYS A 88 43.91 -14.81 -13.89
C LYS A 88 44.87 -15.14 -15.04
N GLN A 89 45.00 -14.25 -16.00
CA GLN A 89 45.88 -14.45 -17.15
C GLN A 89 47.35 -14.43 -16.72
N ARG A 90 48.11 -15.44 -17.14
CA ARG A 90 49.57 -15.44 -17.10
C ARG A 90 50.06 -14.58 -18.25
N TRP A 91 50.79 -13.50 -17.96
CA TRP A 91 51.32 -12.59 -18.98
C TRP A 91 52.79 -12.86 -19.31
N ASP A 92 53.38 -13.89 -18.70
CA ASP A 92 54.78 -14.32 -18.75
C ASP A 92 55.06 -15.40 -19.81
N ASP A 93 54.08 -16.28 -20.12
CA ASP A 93 54.28 -17.48 -20.97
C ASP A 93 54.81 -17.22 -22.41
N ASP A 94 54.70 -15.99 -22.95
CA ASP A 94 55.10 -15.68 -24.34
C ASP A 94 56.49 -15.02 -24.49
N LEU A 95 57.17 -14.65 -23.38
CA LEU A 95 58.34 -13.74 -23.42
C LEU A 95 59.53 -14.17 -22.55
N GLU A 96 59.52 -15.38 -22.00
CA GLU A 96 60.60 -15.92 -21.13
C GLU A 96 62.01 -15.87 -21.78
N ASP A 97 62.11 -15.78 -23.11
CA ASP A 97 63.39 -15.77 -23.85
C ASP A 97 63.93 -14.36 -24.22
N ILE A 98 63.21 -13.27 -23.91
CA ILE A 98 63.50 -11.92 -24.47
C ILE A 98 63.81 -10.85 -23.40
N GLU A 99 63.28 -10.97 -22.18
CA GLU A 99 63.35 -9.92 -21.14
C GLU A 99 64.03 -10.42 -19.84
N ASP A 100 64.57 -9.49 -19.04
CA ASP A 100 65.17 -9.79 -17.73
C ASP A 100 64.08 -10.12 -16.69
N ASP A 101 64.36 -11.03 -15.76
CA ASP A 101 63.40 -11.58 -14.80
C ASP A 101 62.70 -10.48 -13.97
N GLU A 102 63.43 -9.42 -13.58
CA GLU A 102 62.88 -8.28 -12.83
C GLU A 102 61.85 -7.47 -13.65
N SER A 103 62.07 -7.36 -14.97
CA SER A 103 61.15 -6.67 -15.87
C SER A 103 59.89 -7.50 -16.14
N LEU A 104 60.01 -8.83 -16.22
CA LEU A 104 58.87 -9.75 -16.35
C LEU A 104 57.98 -9.73 -15.09
N GLU A 105 58.57 -9.77 -13.89
CA GLU A 105 57.83 -9.71 -12.63
C GLU A 105 57.09 -8.38 -12.43
N SER A 106 57.73 -7.25 -12.78
CA SER A 106 57.10 -5.93 -12.68
C SER A 106 55.90 -5.80 -13.63
N ARG A 107 56.01 -6.30 -14.87
CA ARG A 107 54.93 -6.31 -15.86
C ARG A 107 53.79 -7.23 -15.45
N GLN A 108 54.09 -8.42 -14.93
CA GLN A 108 53.08 -9.33 -14.41
C GLN A 108 52.31 -8.69 -13.26
N ASN A 109 52.98 -8.02 -12.31
CA ASN A 109 52.30 -7.31 -11.22
C ASN A 109 51.40 -6.17 -11.74
N LEU A 110 51.87 -5.39 -12.72
CA LEU A 110 51.08 -4.30 -13.31
C LEU A 110 49.82 -4.84 -13.99
N LEU A 111 49.95 -5.82 -14.89
CA LEU A 111 48.83 -6.32 -15.72
C LEU A 111 47.87 -7.27 -14.96
N SER A 112 48.37 -8.02 -13.97
CA SER A 112 47.53 -8.98 -13.22
C SER A 112 46.93 -8.39 -11.94
N LYS A 113 47.51 -7.33 -11.37
CA LYS A 113 47.05 -6.75 -10.09
C LYS A 113 46.65 -5.28 -10.22
N GLU A 114 47.55 -4.42 -10.68
CA GLU A 114 47.32 -2.97 -10.67
C GLU A 114 46.22 -2.55 -11.66
N ASP A 115 46.31 -3.01 -12.90
CA ASP A 115 45.34 -2.69 -13.96
C ASP A 115 43.93 -3.24 -13.65
N PRO A 116 43.74 -4.53 -13.29
CA PRO A 116 42.43 -5.04 -12.90
C PRO A 116 41.83 -4.30 -11.68
N GLN A 117 42.66 -3.93 -10.71
CA GLN A 117 42.22 -3.17 -9.54
C GLN A 117 41.78 -1.75 -9.93
N MET A 118 42.53 -1.09 -10.82
CA MET A 118 42.16 0.23 -11.35
C MET A 118 40.84 0.15 -12.13
N LEU A 119 40.66 -0.86 -12.97
CA LEU A 119 39.41 -1.07 -13.72
C LEU A 119 38.23 -1.34 -12.79
N HIS A 120 38.41 -2.16 -11.76
CA HIS A 120 37.35 -2.43 -10.77
C HIS A 120 36.95 -1.14 -10.02
N ASN A 121 37.92 -0.35 -9.56
CA ASN A 121 37.66 0.92 -8.90
C ASN A 121 36.93 1.93 -9.82
N ARG A 122 37.31 1.95 -11.11
CA ARG A 122 36.64 2.79 -12.12
C ARG A 122 35.21 2.33 -12.38
N LEU A 123 34.97 1.02 -12.45
CA LEU A 123 33.65 0.42 -12.58
C LEU A 123 32.78 0.81 -11.39
N ASP A 124 33.25 0.60 -10.16
CA ASP A 124 32.54 0.96 -8.93
C ASP A 124 32.18 2.45 -8.88
N SER A 125 33.13 3.34 -9.18
CA SER A 125 32.88 4.78 -9.21
C SER A 125 31.88 5.18 -10.30
N SER A 126 31.91 4.52 -11.46
CA SER A 126 30.95 4.76 -12.53
C SER A 126 29.54 4.27 -12.15
N LEU A 127 29.44 3.12 -11.48
CA LEU A 127 28.16 2.60 -10.99
C LEU A 127 27.55 3.51 -9.94
N GLU A 128 28.36 3.98 -8.98
CA GLU A 128 27.91 4.92 -7.95
C GLU A 128 27.31 6.18 -8.57
N LYS A 129 27.99 6.78 -9.56
CA LYS A 129 27.48 7.93 -10.31
C LYS A 129 26.17 7.63 -11.05
N ALA A 130 26.11 6.50 -11.77
CA ALA A 130 24.92 6.12 -12.53
C ALA A 130 23.69 5.92 -11.63
N PHE A 131 23.85 5.24 -10.49
CA PHE A 131 22.77 5.06 -9.52
C PHE A 131 22.39 6.37 -8.82
N GLN A 132 23.34 7.26 -8.57
CA GLN A 132 23.05 8.58 -8.04
C GLN A 132 22.24 9.43 -9.03
N GLU A 133 22.63 9.44 -10.31
CA GLU A 133 21.87 10.11 -11.37
C GLU A 133 20.46 9.54 -11.53
N LEU A 134 20.32 8.21 -11.53
CA LEU A 134 19.02 7.54 -11.57
C LEU A 134 18.15 7.91 -10.37
N HIS A 135 18.75 7.98 -9.17
CA HIS A 135 18.07 8.38 -7.95
C HIS A 135 17.56 9.83 -8.02
N THR A 136 18.41 10.75 -8.50
CA THR A 136 18.03 12.15 -8.69
C THR A 136 16.91 12.29 -9.71
N LYS A 137 17.00 11.59 -10.84
CA LYS A 137 15.93 11.56 -11.85
C LYS A 137 14.62 11.05 -11.28
N LEU A 138 14.64 9.93 -10.56
CA LEU A 138 13.44 9.37 -9.96
C LEU A 138 12.81 10.32 -8.94
N THR A 139 13.64 10.96 -8.12
CA THR A 139 13.19 11.98 -7.16
C THR A 139 12.53 13.16 -7.87
N ALA A 140 13.11 13.65 -8.96
CA ALA A 140 12.54 14.72 -9.76
C ALA A 140 11.18 14.33 -10.38
N LEU A 141 11.07 13.11 -10.91
CA LEU A 141 9.81 12.60 -11.47
C LEU A 141 8.72 12.46 -10.38
N VAL A 142 9.06 11.94 -9.20
CA VAL A 142 8.10 11.83 -8.09
C VAL A 142 7.57 13.20 -7.65
N GLU A 143 8.41 14.24 -7.67
CA GLU A 143 7.98 15.60 -7.33
C GLU A 143 7.17 16.23 -8.47
N GLN A 144 7.57 16.04 -9.73
CA GLN A 144 6.85 16.55 -10.89
C GLN A 144 5.39 16.07 -10.95
N TYR A 145 5.15 14.80 -10.59
CA TYR A 145 3.81 14.18 -10.64
C TYR A 145 3.07 14.18 -9.30
N LYS A 146 3.55 14.93 -8.30
CA LYS A 146 2.97 14.97 -6.95
C LYS A 146 1.53 15.46 -6.90
N ASP A 147 1.18 16.45 -7.73
CA ASP A 147 -0.18 17.01 -7.78
C ASP A 147 -1.05 16.38 -8.87
N SER A 148 -0.55 15.33 -9.54
CA SER A 148 -1.31 14.64 -10.58
C SER A 148 -2.41 13.76 -9.98
N GLU A 149 -3.54 13.62 -10.71
CA GLU A 149 -4.62 12.69 -10.36
C GLU A 149 -4.13 11.23 -10.24
N TYR A 150 -3.06 10.89 -10.97
CA TYR A 150 -2.47 9.56 -11.00
C TYR A 150 -1.32 9.35 -10.01
N ASN A 151 -1.05 10.30 -9.12
CA ASN A 151 0.08 10.24 -8.17
C ASN A 151 0.13 8.90 -7.40
N GLY A 152 -1.02 8.38 -7.00
CA GLY A 152 -1.14 7.07 -6.36
C GLY A 152 -0.63 5.92 -7.20
N LYS A 153 -1.10 5.83 -8.46
CA LYS A 153 -0.74 4.76 -9.40
C LYS A 153 0.72 4.88 -9.86
N ILE A 154 1.19 6.10 -10.07
CA ILE A 154 2.60 6.40 -10.37
C ILE A 154 3.48 5.94 -9.19
N SER A 155 3.04 6.18 -7.95
CA SER A 155 3.79 5.72 -6.76
C SER A 155 3.86 4.20 -6.68
N MET A 156 2.77 3.49 -6.99
CA MET A 156 2.75 2.02 -7.10
C MET A 156 3.75 1.53 -8.14
N TYR A 157 3.74 2.13 -9.34
CA TYR A 157 4.66 1.80 -10.42
C TYR A 157 6.12 1.99 -10.03
N ILE A 158 6.45 3.13 -9.40
CA ILE A 158 7.82 3.42 -8.95
C ILE A 158 8.25 2.46 -7.84
N LEU A 159 7.36 2.10 -6.90
CA LEU A 159 7.66 1.11 -5.87
C LEU A 159 8.03 -0.26 -6.46
N ARG A 160 7.32 -0.70 -7.51
CA ARG A 160 7.62 -1.97 -8.20
C ARG A 160 8.98 -1.93 -8.88
N ILE A 161 9.30 -0.84 -9.58
CA ILE A 161 10.62 -0.66 -10.21
C ILE A 161 11.72 -0.63 -9.15
N LEU A 162 11.55 0.14 -8.07
CA LEU A 162 12.53 0.23 -6.99
C LEU A 162 12.76 -1.13 -6.33
N ARG A 163 11.71 -1.92 -6.12
CA ARG A 163 11.83 -3.28 -5.59
C ARG A 163 12.67 -4.16 -6.51
N ASP A 164 12.35 -4.18 -7.80
CA ASP A 164 13.03 -5.05 -8.77
C ASP A 164 14.50 -4.65 -8.96
N ILE A 165 14.81 -3.35 -9.04
CA ILE A 165 16.19 -2.86 -9.08
C ILE A 165 16.95 -3.19 -7.78
N ARG A 166 16.31 -3.01 -6.61
CA ARG A 166 16.94 -3.26 -5.31
C ARG A 166 17.20 -4.75 -5.05
N ALA A 167 16.40 -5.64 -5.62
CA ALA A 167 16.58 -7.08 -5.48
C ALA A 167 17.86 -7.59 -6.17
N GLU A 168 18.33 -6.89 -7.20
CA GLU A 168 19.46 -7.30 -8.05
C GLU A 168 20.63 -6.30 -8.00
N LEU A 169 20.75 -5.52 -6.91
CA LEU A 169 21.86 -4.58 -6.73
C LEU A 169 23.22 -5.30 -6.71
N PRO A 170 24.27 -4.70 -7.31
CA PRO A 170 25.64 -5.18 -7.13
C PRO A 170 26.06 -5.18 -5.66
N THR A 171 27.03 -6.02 -5.30
CA THR A 171 27.52 -6.24 -3.92
C THR A 171 28.16 -5.00 -3.27
N ASN A 172 28.32 -3.90 -4.01
CA ASN A 172 28.93 -2.68 -3.52
C ASN A 172 28.07 -2.02 -2.40
N PRO A 173 28.63 -1.77 -1.20
CA PRO A 173 27.89 -1.23 -0.06
C PRO A 173 27.35 0.18 -0.28
N SER A 174 28.00 1.00 -1.11
CA SER A 174 27.54 2.36 -1.42
C SER A 174 26.19 2.37 -2.14
N LEU A 175 25.90 1.32 -2.92
CA LEU A 175 24.68 1.21 -3.72
C LEU A 175 23.46 0.76 -2.90
N GLN A 176 23.66 0.14 -1.73
CA GLN A 176 22.57 -0.39 -0.91
C GLN A 176 21.60 0.69 -0.40
N LYS A 177 22.06 1.95 -0.35
CA LYS A 177 21.27 3.12 0.03
C LYS A 177 20.32 3.62 -1.06
N PHE A 178 20.46 3.13 -2.30
CA PHE A 178 19.70 3.61 -3.46
C PHE A 178 18.18 3.55 -3.26
N GLY A 179 17.48 4.68 -3.35
CA GLY A 179 16.01 4.72 -3.30
C GLY A 179 15.38 4.59 -1.91
N LEU A 180 16.16 4.36 -0.83
CA LEU A 180 15.61 4.26 0.53
C LEU A 180 14.88 5.52 1.00
N SER A 181 15.33 6.69 0.56
CA SER A 181 14.72 7.99 0.88
C SER A 181 13.34 8.19 0.24
N LEU A 182 13.07 7.52 -0.89
CA LEU A 182 11.81 7.65 -1.63
C LEU A 182 10.73 6.70 -1.10
N ILE A 183 11.12 5.54 -0.55
CA ILE A 183 10.17 4.52 -0.11
C ILE A 183 9.11 5.05 0.88
N PRO A 184 9.46 5.82 1.93
CA PRO A 184 8.45 6.31 2.88
C PRO A 184 7.37 7.20 2.23
N SER A 185 7.77 8.16 1.40
CA SER A 185 6.82 9.07 0.74
C SER A 185 5.95 8.35 -0.29
N LEU A 186 6.49 7.33 -0.95
CA LEU A 186 5.75 6.48 -1.87
C LEU A 186 4.73 5.59 -1.13
N HIS A 187 5.11 5.02 0.03
CA HIS A 187 4.18 4.26 0.88
C HIS A 187 3.05 5.12 1.43
N GLU A 188 3.33 6.38 1.78
CA GLU A 188 2.29 7.33 2.23
C GLU A 188 1.28 7.62 1.12
N LYS A 189 1.76 7.88 -0.10
CA LYS A 189 0.91 8.08 -1.30
C LYS A 189 0.09 6.84 -1.65
N LEU A 190 0.70 5.65 -1.52
CA LEU A 190 0.01 4.36 -1.68
C LEU A 190 -1.13 4.22 -0.66
N ALA A 191 -0.84 4.49 0.62
CA ALA A 191 -1.82 4.41 1.70
C ALA A 191 -2.99 5.37 1.47
N SER A 192 -2.72 6.62 1.09
CA SER A 192 -3.74 7.63 0.79
C SER A 192 -4.67 7.19 -0.35
N THR A 193 -4.10 6.69 -1.45
CA THR A 193 -4.88 6.27 -2.62
C THR A 193 -5.76 5.05 -2.35
N VAL A 194 -5.24 4.06 -1.62
CA VAL A 194 -5.96 2.81 -1.33
C VAL A 194 -7.06 3.02 -0.29
N SER A 195 -6.86 3.97 0.64
CA SER A 195 -7.79 4.25 1.73
C SER A 195 -8.92 5.22 1.39
N GLU A 196 -8.79 6.06 0.36
CA GLU A 196 -9.76 7.10 -0.02
C GLU A 196 -11.20 6.57 -0.16
N LYS A 197 -11.39 5.51 -0.96
CA LYS A 197 -12.71 4.90 -1.19
C LYS A 197 -13.28 4.19 0.04
N PRO A 198 -12.53 3.33 0.77
CA PRO A 198 -12.97 2.76 2.04
C PRO A 198 -13.41 3.82 3.06
N VAL A 199 -12.56 4.83 3.31
CA VAL A 199 -12.79 5.86 4.35
C VAL A 199 -14.00 6.72 4.00
N SER A 200 -14.11 7.18 2.76
CA SER A 200 -15.28 7.97 2.31
C SER A 200 -16.59 7.17 2.40
N THR A 201 -16.55 5.87 2.14
CA THR A 201 -17.73 4.98 2.27
C THR A 201 -18.12 4.78 3.73
N LEU A 202 -17.15 4.65 4.63
CA LEU A 202 -17.36 4.57 6.07
C LEU A 202 -17.97 5.87 6.59
N ALA A 203 -17.39 7.03 6.26
CA ALA A 203 -17.89 8.35 6.67
C ALA A 203 -19.36 8.57 6.24
N LYS A 204 -19.71 8.23 5.00
CA LYS A 204 -21.10 8.29 4.51
C LYS A 204 -22.05 7.37 5.29
N SER A 205 -21.55 6.24 5.79
CA SER A 205 -22.34 5.28 6.55
C SER A 205 -22.51 5.70 8.01
N LEU A 206 -21.49 6.31 8.61
CA LEU A 206 -21.53 6.85 9.99
C LEU A 206 -22.52 8.01 10.17
N LYS A 207 -22.79 8.76 9.10
CA LYS A 207 -23.85 9.79 9.09
C LYS A 207 -25.27 9.21 9.17
N LYS A 208 -25.47 7.94 8.82
CA LYS A 208 -26.79 7.30 8.84
C LYS A 208 -27.15 6.89 10.27
N LYS A 209 -28.35 7.27 10.73
CA LYS A 209 -28.90 6.90 12.06
C LYS A 209 -29.51 5.49 12.06
N LYS A 210 -28.82 4.47 11.54
CA LYS A 210 -29.33 3.09 11.50
C LYS A 210 -28.56 2.20 12.47
N VAL A 211 -29.23 1.74 13.53
CA VAL A 211 -28.72 0.72 14.45
C VAL A 211 -28.77 -0.63 13.74
N ALA A 212 -27.72 -1.44 13.87
CA ALA A 212 -27.74 -2.83 13.40
C ALA A 212 -28.80 -3.63 14.19
N GLY A 213 -29.42 -4.64 13.56
CA GLY A 213 -30.43 -5.46 14.22
C GLY A 213 -29.87 -6.11 15.49
N ARG A 214 -30.63 -6.06 16.59
CA ARG A 214 -30.24 -6.62 17.87
C ARG A 214 -30.26 -8.16 17.81
N ALA A 215 -29.29 -8.81 18.46
CA ALA A 215 -29.40 -10.24 18.74
C ALA A 215 -30.46 -10.41 19.85
N LEU A 216 -31.64 -10.91 19.48
CA LEU A 216 -32.84 -10.99 20.35
C LEU A 216 -32.67 -11.84 21.63
N TRP A 217 -31.51 -12.43 21.87
CA TRP A 217 -31.34 -13.52 22.85
C TRP A 217 -30.12 -13.38 23.79
N GLU A 218 -29.42 -12.24 23.82
CA GLU A 218 -28.18 -12.12 24.60
C GLU A 218 -28.21 -11.04 25.69
N GLY A 219 -28.48 -11.50 26.92
CA GLY A 219 -28.06 -10.89 28.18
C GLY A 219 -28.71 -9.57 28.61
N SER A 220 -28.76 -9.34 29.92
CA SER A 220 -29.06 -8.02 30.50
C SER A 220 -27.75 -7.36 30.97
N PRO A 221 -27.35 -6.18 30.46
CA PRO A 221 -27.93 -5.41 29.35
C PRO A 221 -27.54 -5.95 27.96
N GLU A 222 -28.37 -5.68 26.95
CA GLU A 222 -28.12 -6.04 25.54
C GLU A 222 -26.88 -5.28 25.04
N LEU A 223 -25.79 -6.00 24.74
CA LEU A 223 -24.55 -5.44 24.22
C LEU A 223 -24.28 -5.98 22.81
N PRO A 224 -23.66 -5.18 21.92
CA PRO A 224 -23.28 -5.65 20.60
C PRO A 224 -22.18 -6.70 20.68
N VAL A 225 -22.37 -7.81 19.96
CA VAL A 225 -21.38 -8.90 19.78
C VAL A 225 -20.79 -8.96 18.37
N GLN A 226 -21.30 -8.12 17.47
CA GLN A 226 -20.87 -8.00 16.08
C GLN A 226 -20.60 -6.53 15.73
N PRO A 227 -19.65 -6.27 14.82
CA PRO A 227 -19.46 -4.92 14.32
C PRO A 227 -20.65 -4.46 13.49
N SER A 228 -20.76 -3.15 13.31
CA SER A 228 -21.78 -2.61 12.43
C SER A 228 -21.53 -3.08 10.99
N PRO A 229 -22.60 -3.22 10.17
CA PRO A 229 -22.44 -3.53 8.75
C PRO A 229 -21.54 -2.54 8.02
N ALA A 230 -21.46 -1.30 8.48
CA ALA A 230 -20.59 -0.27 7.92
C ALA A 230 -19.10 -0.59 8.18
N THR A 231 -18.75 -0.93 9.42
CA THR A 231 -17.38 -1.27 9.82
C THR A 231 -16.89 -2.55 9.16
N PHE A 232 -17.73 -3.59 9.10
CA PHE A 232 -17.39 -4.81 8.37
C PHE A 232 -17.22 -4.57 6.86
N LYS A 233 -18.14 -3.80 6.24
CA LYS A 233 -18.04 -3.43 4.83
C LYS A 233 -16.79 -2.59 4.55
N PHE A 234 -16.40 -1.70 5.46
CA PHE A 234 -15.16 -0.94 5.39
C PHE A 234 -13.94 -1.88 5.32
N LEU A 235 -13.81 -2.82 6.27
CA LEU A 235 -12.69 -3.79 6.28
C LEU A 235 -12.65 -4.63 5.00
N ARG A 236 -13.81 -5.05 4.50
CA ARG A 236 -13.91 -5.80 3.24
C ARG A 236 -13.48 -4.98 2.03
N ILE A 237 -13.96 -3.74 1.91
CA ILE A 237 -13.59 -2.84 0.81
C ILE A 237 -12.10 -2.52 0.89
N LEU A 238 -11.56 -2.25 2.08
CA LEU A 238 -10.14 -2.01 2.28
C LEU A 238 -9.29 -3.20 1.82
N SER A 239 -9.61 -4.41 2.29
CA SER A 239 -8.88 -5.62 1.87
C SER A 239 -8.98 -5.88 0.37
N THR A 240 -10.12 -5.55 -0.25
CA THR A 240 -10.29 -5.68 -1.71
C THR A 240 -9.45 -4.62 -2.44
N SER A 241 -9.50 -3.36 -2.02
CA SER A 241 -8.68 -2.29 -2.59
C SER A 241 -7.18 -2.56 -2.46
N MET A 242 -6.74 -3.16 -1.34
CA MET A 242 -5.36 -3.59 -1.15
C MET A 242 -4.98 -4.71 -2.13
N ALA A 243 -5.87 -5.69 -2.32
CA ALA A 243 -5.65 -6.77 -3.29
C ALA A 243 -5.63 -6.26 -4.74
N ASP A 244 -6.52 -5.31 -5.08
CA ASP A 244 -6.60 -4.68 -6.41
C ASP A 244 -5.34 -3.86 -6.73
N ALA A 245 -4.75 -3.21 -5.72
CA ALA A 245 -3.46 -2.51 -5.86
C ALA A 245 -2.29 -3.48 -6.10
N GLY A 246 -2.41 -4.73 -5.66
CA GLY A 246 -1.40 -5.77 -5.78
C GLY A 246 -0.85 -6.19 -4.41
N ALA A 247 -0.86 -7.50 -4.14
CA ALA A 247 -0.30 -8.09 -2.91
C ALA A 247 1.20 -7.80 -2.75
N ASP A 248 1.88 -7.53 -3.85
CA ASP A 248 3.32 -7.35 -3.99
C ASP A 248 3.85 -6.03 -3.40
N LEU A 249 2.95 -5.06 -3.17
CA LEU A 249 3.26 -3.74 -2.61
C LEU A 249 3.20 -3.72 -1.07
N TRP A 250 2.55 -4.70 -0.45
CA TRP A 250 2.27 -4.70 0.98
C TRP A 250 3.38 -5.38 1.78
N SER A 251 4.46 -4.64 2.03
CA SER A 251 5.46 -5.00 3.03
C SER A 251 4.97 -4.67 4.46
N PRO A 252 5.54 -5.26 5.52
CA PRO A 252 5.19 -4.90 6.90
C PRO A 252 5.31 -3.39 7.19
N ILE A 253 6.27 -2.72 6.53
CA ILE A 253 6.47 -1.27 6.64
C ILE A 253 5.33 -0.51 5.94
N ALA A 254 4.93 -0.95 4.74
CA ALA A 254 3.81 -0.34 4.01
C ALA A 254 2.49 -0.51 4.76
N ILE A 255 2.25 -1.69 5.34
CA ILE A 255 1.07 -1.97 6.18
C ILE A 255 1.07 -1.07 7.42
N LYS A 256 2.23 -0.88 8.06
CA LYS A 256 2.36 0.03 9.20
C LYS A 256 1.96 1.47 8.83
N VAL A 257 2.49 1.99 7.73
CA VAL A 257 2.15 3.33 7.23
C VAL A 257 0.65 3.43 6.90
N LEU A 258 0.07 2.40 6.28
CA LEU A 258 -1.37 2.35 6.01
C LEU A 258 -2.20 2.39 7.30
N LYS A 259 -1.84 1.59 8.31
CA LYS A 259 -2.53 1.54 9.61
C LYS A 259 -2.49 2.90 10.30
N GLU A 260 -1.32 3.53 10.34
CA GLU A 260 -1.13 4.87 10.90
C GLU A 260 -1.99 5.93 10.17
N HIS A 261 -1.99 5.90 8.84
CA HIS A 261 -2.80 6.80 8.02
C HIS A 261 -4.32 6.61 8.26
N LEU A 262 -4.77 5.35 8.32
CA LEU A 262 -6.17 5.01 8.56
C LEU A 262 -6.63 5.40 9.97
N CYS A 263 -5.81 5.17 10.99
CA CYS A 263 -6.14 5.57 12.36
C CYS A 263 -6.42 7.07 12.47
N SER A 264 -5.57 7.90 11.86
CA SER A 264 -5.74 9.35 11.84
C SER A 264 -6.98 9.78 11.07
N GLN A 265 -7.15 9.29 9.82
CA GLN A 265 -8.29 9.69 8.99
C GLN A 265 -9.63 9.24 9.56
N ILE A 266 -9.73 8.00 10.05
CA ILE A 266 -10.95 7.47 10.64
C ILE A 266 -11.24 8.24 11.93
N GLY A 267 -10.24 8.45 12.78
CA GLY A 267 -10.39 9.23 14.01
C GLY A 267 -10.96 10.62 13.77
N GLU A 268 -10.36 11.39 12.84
CA GLU A 268 -10.83 12.74 12.49
C GLU A 268 -12.26 12.76 11.96
N GLN A 269 -12.57 11.88 10.99
CA GLN A 269 -13.91 11.80 10.39
C GLN A 269 -14.96 11.40 11.42
N TRP A 270 -14.63 10.47 12.31
CA TRP A 270 -15.54 9.96 13.33
C TRP A 270 -15.78 10.98 14.44
N SER A 271 -14.73 11.65 14.93
CA SER A 271 -14.84 12.77 15.89
C SER A 271 -15.68 13.92 15.33
N ASN A 272 -15.47 14.30 14.06
CA ASN A 272 -16.25 15.36 13.43
C ASN A 272 -17.74 14.99 13.36
N ILE A 273 -18.07 13.76 12.98
CA ILE A 273 -19.45 13.28 12.93
C ILE A 273 -20.08 13.21 14.33
N LEU A 274 -19.32 12.84 15.36
CA LEU A 274 -19.80 12.81 16.74
C LEU A 274 -20.15 14.23 17.23
N LYS A 275 -19.27 15.21 16.98
CA LYS A 275 -19.51 16.63 17.30
C LYS A 275 -20.67 17.24 16.52
N GLU A 276 -20.80 16.93 15.23
CA GLU A 276 -21.97 17.34 14.42
C GLU A 276 -23.27 16.81 15.03
N LYS A 277 -23.27 15.59 15.58
CA LYS A 277 -24.43 14.98 16.24
C LYS A 277 -24.73 15.56 17.63
N GLU A 278 -23.77 16.20 18.28
CA GLU A 278 -24.00 16.95 19.53
C GLU A 278 -24.59 18.33 19.25
N ASN A 279 -24.07 19.03 18.24
CA ASN A 279 -24.50 20.39 17.89
C ASN A 279 -25.82 20.43 17.10
N GLY A 280 -26.16 19.36 16.37
CA GLY A 280 -27.35 19.28 15.50
C GLY A 280 -28.68 18.94 16.19
N ASN A 281 -28.79 19.04 17.51
CA ASN A 281 -30.02 18.70 18.24
C ASN A 281 -31.13 19.78 18.15
N GLY A 282 -31.19 20.52 17.04
CA GLY A 282 -32.06 21.68 16.87
C GLY A 282 -32.57 21.91 15.45
N ASP A 283 -32.66 20.89 14.59
CA ASP A 283 -33.28 21.06 13.26
C ASP A 283 -34.48 20.12 13.08
N ASN A 284 -35.65 20.75 13.06
CA ASN A 284 -36.95 20.18 12.70
C ASN A 284 -36.89 19.61 11.27
N PRO A 285 -37.55 18.48 10.97
CA PRO A 285 -37.87 18.13 9.59
C PRO A 285 -39.21 18.80 9.22
N SER A 286 -39.13 20.00 8.67
CA SER A 286 -40.20 20.64 7.87
C SER A 286 -39.49 21.41 6.76
N THR A 287 -39.79 21.34 5.47
CA THR A 287 -40.89 20.78 4.67
C THR A 287 -40.50 21.08 3.22
N SER A 288 -40.70 20.15 2.30
CA SER A 288 -41.40 20.42 1.02
C SER A 288 -41.32 19.17 0.15
N ASP A 289 -42.43 18.45 0.04
CA ASP A 289 -42.97 18.03 -1.26
C ASP A 289 -44.36 17.45 -0.99
N THR A 290 -45.37 18.30 -1.18
CA THR A 290 -46.74 17.89 -1.51
C THR A 290 -46.93 18.12 -3.01
N PRO A 291 -47.73 17.29 -3.68
CA PRO A 291 -49.11 17.68 -3.85
C PRO A 291 -50.14 16.61 -3.46
N GLU A 292 -51.30 17.16 -3.11
CA GLU A 292 -52.59 16.58 -2.72
C GLU A 292 -53.08 15.49 -3.70
N THR A 293 -53.98 14.55 -3.36
CA THR A 293 -55.39 14.82 -3.02
C THR A 293 -56.10 13.55 -2.51
N GLU A 294 -57.08 13.75 -1.60
CA GLU A 294 -58.27 12.91 -1.29
C GLU A 294 -58.08 11.50 -0.67
N SER A 295 -58.84 11.02 0.33
CA SER A 295 -59.94 11.51 1.18
C SER A 295 -60.21 10.44 2.27
N ALA A 296 -60.98 10.82 3.29
CA ALA A 296 -61.75 10.00 4.24
C ALA A 296 -61.14 9.54 5.59
N GLU A 297 -61.62 10.26 6.60
CA GLU A 297 -61.71 10.07 8.05
C GLU A 297 -61.68 8.64 8.63
N ALA A 298 -60.94 8.49 9.74
CA ALA A 298 -61.47 7.94 10.99
C ALA A 298 -60.67 8.51 12.18
N LYS A 299 -61.39 9.18 13.09
CA LYS A 299 -60.88 9.62 14.40
C LYS A 299 -60.67 8.40 15.29
N GLU A 300 -59.48 8.27 15.88
CA GLU A 300 -59.35 7.87 17.29
C GLU A 300 -58.27 8.72 17.96
N THR A 301 -58.57 9.08 19.20
CA THR A 301 -57.99 10.13 20.01
C THR A 301 -56.91 9.53 20.92
N GLU A 302 -55.86 10.33 21.17
CA GLU A 302 -54.97 10.30 22.34
C GLU A 302 -54.13 9.03 22.61
N GLU A 303 -52.82 9.12 22.38
CA GLU A 303 -51.90 9.42 23.49
C GLU A 303 -50.58 10.00 22.95
N ASN A 304 -50.22 11.14 23.50
CA ASN A 304 -49.05 11.95 23.17
C ASN A 304 -47.89 11.52 24.09
N VAL A 305 -46.66 11.61 23.57
CA VAL A 305 -45.33 11.37 24.21
C VAL A 305 -44.84 9.91 24.18
N PRO A 306 -43.91 9.55 23.26
CA PRO A 306 -42.51 9.30 23.68
C PRO A 306 -41.46 9.59 22.58
N SER A 307 -41.51 10.72 21.87
CA SER A 307 -40.54 10.96 20.78
C SER A 307 -39.10 11.22 21.29
N VAL A 308 -38.94 11.79 22.49
CA VAL A 308 -37.63 12.21 23.02
C VAL A 308 -36.88 11.05 23.69
N GLU A 309 -37.59 10.17 24.41
CA GLU A 309 -36.99 9.01 25.09
C GLU A 309 -36.56 7.92 24.10
N ALA A 310 -37.39 7.65 23.07
CA ALA A 310 -37.04 6.71 22.01
C ALA A 310 -35.81 7.15 21.22
N ASP A 311 -35.57 8.46 21.09
CA ASP A 311 -34.39 8.99 20.40
C ASP A 311 -33.14 9.02 21.29
N ALA A 312 -33.30 9.17 22.61
CA ALA A 312 -32.22 9.03 23.58
C ALA A 312 -31.73 7.58 23.71
N GLU A 313 -32.64 6.60 23.73
CA GLU A 313 -32.30 5.17 23.75
C GLU A 313 -31.59 4.73 22.46
N LYS A 314 -32.12 5.14 21.30
CA LYS A 314 -31.45 4.91 20.00
C LYS A 314 -30.07 5.54 19.95
N ARG A 315 -29.89 6.74 20.52
CA ARG A 315 -28.58 7.41 20.60
C ARG A 315 -27.61 6.61 21.47
N ASN A 316 -28.07 6.14 22.63
CA ASN A 316 -27.27 5.31 23.53
C ASN A 316 -26.82 4.00 22.85
N ASP A 317 -27.73 3.34 22.14
CA ASP A 317 -27.42 2.13 21.39
C ASP A 317 -26.47 2.36 20.21
N LEU A 318 -26.61 3.48 19.50
CA LEU A 318 -25.64 3.89 18.47
C LEU A 318 -24.26 4.12 19.07
N LEU A 319 -24.17 4.75 20.25
CA LEU A 319 -22.91 4.98 20.94
C LEU A 319 -22.27 3.66 21.39
N LYS A 320 -23.05 2.71 21.93
CA LYS A 320 -22.57 1.36 22.29
C LYS A 320 -22.04 0.61 21.06
N GLN A 321 -22.75 0.70 19.93
CA GLN A 321 -22.30 0.09 18.68
C GLN A 321 -21.03 0.76 18.16
N SER A 322 -20.94 2.10 18.21
CA SER A 322 -19.73 2.80 17.80
C SER A 322 -18.54 2.46 18.70
N LEU A 323 -18.77 2.25 20.00
CA LEU A 323 -17.72 1.84 20.93
C LEU A 323 -17.18 0.45 20.56
N PHE A 324 -18.05 -0.51 20.24
CA PHE A 324 -17.63 -1.83 19.74
C PHE A 324 -16.83 -1.70 18.44
N ASP A 325 -17.29 -0.88 17.49
CA ASP A 325 -16.63 -0.67 16.22
C ASP A 325 -15.24 -0.01 16.37
N ILE A 326 -15.11 0.99 17.25
CA ILE A 326 -13.84 1.65 17.58
C ILE A 326 -12.86 0.62 18.14
N TYR A 327 -13.29 -0.23 19.09
CA TYR A 327 -12.42 -1.26 19.64
C TYR A 327 -12.02 -2.30 18.61
N LEU A 328 -12.93 -2.69 17.70
CA LEU A 328 -12.57 -3.60 16.62
C LEU A 328 -11.52 -2.98 15.69
N LEU A 329 -11.71 -1.72 15.30
CA LEU A 329 -10.77 -0.99 14.44
C LEU A 329 -9.43 -0.77 15.14
N GLN A 330 -9.42 -0.52 16.45
CA GLN A 330 -8.20 -0.41 17.23
C GLN A 330 -7.38 -1.72 17.17
N GLN A 331 -8.04 -2.88 17.26
CA GLN A 331 -7.35 -4.18 17.13
C GLN A 331 -6.86 -4.43 15.71
N ALA A 332 -7.64 -4.06 14.69
CA ALA A 332 -7.27 -4.25 13.29
C ALA A 332 -6.13 -3.32 12.83
N LEU A 333 -6.09 -2.09 13.34
CA LEU A 333 -5.18 -1.02 12.92
C LEU A 333 -4.05 -0.74 13.92
N GLN A 334 -3.87 -1.60 14.93
CA GLN A 334 -2.84 -1.40 15.94
C GLN A 334 -1.44 -1.30 15.31
N SER A 335 -0.71 -0.23 15.63
CA SER A 335 0.71 -0.02 15.31
C SER A 335 1.44 0.40 16.58
N GLU A 336 2.61 -0.20 16.85
CA GLU A 336 3.40 0.01 18.08
C GLU A 336 3.82 1.48 18.32
N ASN A 337 3.84 2.31 17.26
CA ASN A 337 4.37 3.68 17.30
C ASN A 337 3.31 4.78 17.10
N ALA A 338 2.05 4.43 16.85
CA ALA A 338 1.02 5.42 16.58
C ALA A 338 0.47 5.99 17.91
N GLU A 339 0.37 7.31 18.03
CA GLU A 339 -0.55 7.88 19.01
C GLU A 339 -1.94 7.30 18.72
N ASP A 340 -2.51 6.66 19.73
CA ASP A 340 -3.71 5.86 19.55
C ASP A 340 -4.93 6.79 19.51
N VAL A 341 -5.10 7.49 18.37
CA VAL A 341 -6.21 8.43 18.10
C VAL A 341 -7.54 7.72 18.32
N LEU A 342 -7.64 6.45 17.90
CA LEU A 342 -8.81 5.61 18.10
C LEU A 342 -9.04 5.29 19.58
N LYS A 343 -7.98 5.13 20.39
CA LYS A 343 -8.12 5.01 21.84
C LYS A 343 -8.64 6.28 22.49
N LYS A 344 -8.12 7.45 22.10
CA LYS A 344 -8.64 8.75 22.59
C LYS A 344 -10.13 8.91 22.25
N LEU A 345 -10.51 8.56 21.02
CA LEU A 345 -11.91 8.56 20.57
C LEU A 345 -12.76 7.56 21.36
N GLY A 346 -12.23 6.38 21.64
CA GLY A 346 -12.87 5.39 22.51
C GLY A 346 -13.13 5.95 23.90
N ASP A 347 -12.11 6.56 24.53
CA ASP A 347 -12.21 7.17 25.86
C ASP A 347 -13.24 8.32 25.88
N GLU A 348 -13.35 9.12 24.81
CA GLU A 348 -14.36 10.18 24.65
C GLU A 348 -15.77 9.59 24.64
N VAL A 349 -16.02 8.59 23.77
CA VAL A 349 -17.32 7.89 23.68
C VAL A 349 -17.67 7.17 24.99
N GLU A 350 -16.69 6.62 25.70
CA GLU A 350 -16.89 6.00 27.01
C GLU A 350 -17.34 7.01 28.07
N SER A 351 -16.75 8.21 28.05
CA SER A 351 -17.10 9.27 29.00
C SER A 351 -18.55 9.77 28.81
N GLU A 352 -19.03 9.81 27.57
CA GLU A 352 -20.43 10.15 27.25
C GLU A 352 -21.42 9.08 27.72
N LEU A 353 -21.07 7.81 27.54
CA LEU A 353 -21.95 6.67 27.85
C LEU A 353 -22.07 6.36 29.35
N LYS A 354 -21.12 6.83 30.17
CA LYS A 354 -21.05 6.54 31.62
C LYS A 354 -21.22 5.04 31.93
N LEU A 355 -20.64 4.18 31.10
CA LEU A 355 -20.79 2.73 31.21
C LEU A 355 -20.09 2.19 32.46
N GLU A 356 -20.71 1.23 33.15
CA GLU A 356 -20.03 0.49 34.22
C GLU A 356 -18.87 -0.38 33.69
N ALA A 357 -17.91 -0.69 34.56
CA ALA A 357 -16.71 -1.44 34.20
C ALA A 357 -16.97 -2.86 33.66
N SER A 358 -18.11 -3.49 34.03
CA SER A 358 -18.47 -4.85 33.60
C SER A 358 -18.96 -4.92 32.14
N PRO A 359 -19.96 -4.12 31.72
CA PRO A 359 -20.34 -4.00 30.30
C PRO A 359 -19.17 -3.59 29.39
N ARG A 360 -18.31 -2.68 29.86
CA ARG A 360 -17.10 -2.25 29.14
C ARG A 360 -16.17 -3.42 28.79
N LYS A 361 -15.80 -4.23 29.79
CA LYS A 361 -14.93 -5.41 29.59
C LYS A 361 -15.55 -6.40 28.62
N ARG A 362 -16.88 -6.55 28.62
CA ARG A 362 -17.60 -7.43 27.66
C ARG A 362 -17.50 -6.92 26.22
N ILE A 363 -17.67 -5.62 25.99
CA ILE A 363 -17.52 -5.02 24.64
C ILE A 363 -16.09 -5.20 24.13
N VAL A 364 -15.09 -4.85 24.94
CA VAL A 364 -13.67 -4.98 24.56
C VAL A 364 -13.34 -6.44 24.25
N HIS A 365 -13.73 -7.37 25.13
CA HIS A 365 -13.50 -8.79 24.91
C HIS A 365 -14.20 -9.29 23.64
N GLY A 366 -15.47 -8.91 23.43
CA GLY A 366 -16.24 -9.25 22.23
C GLY A 366 -15.56 -8.77 20.94
N ALA A 367 -15.10 -7.52 20.91
CA ALA A 367 -14.38 -6.97 19.76
C ALA A 367 -13.06 -7.72 19.50
N THR A 368 -12.29 -8.02 20.55
CA THR A 368 -11.03 -8.79 20.41
C THR A 368 -11.24 -10.21 19.90
N GLU A 369 -12.24 -10.93 20.43
CA GLU A 369 -12.57 -12.29 19.99
C GLU A 369 -13.13 -12.30 18.57
N TYR A 370 -13.95 -11.30 18.22
CA TYR A 370 -14.43 -11.14 16.85
C TYR A 370 -13.28 -10.91 15.86
N TRP A 371 -12.33 -10.03 16.20
CA TRP A 371 -11.14 -9.81 15.36
C TRP A 371 -10.33 -11.10 15.19
N LYS A 372 -10.02 -11.82 16.27
CA LYS A 372 -9.28 -13.09 16.19
C LYS A 372 -9.94 -14.13 15.28
N ARG A 373 -11.28 -14.19 15.27
CA ARG A 373 -12.03 -15.11 14.41
C ARG A 373 -12.09 -14.66 12.95
N SER A 374 -12.05 -13.35 12.72
CA SER A 374 -12.29 -12.75 11.39
C SER A 374 -11.03 -12.24 10.69
N SER A 375 -9.90 -12.10 11.39
CA SER A 375 -8.67 -11.50 10.87
C SER A 375 -8.13 -12.22 9.63
N LEU A 376 -8.26 -13.54 9.57
CA LEU A 376 -7.83 -14.34 8.41
C LEU A 376 -8.60 -13.99 7.11
N LEU A 377 -9.82 -13.47 7.22
CA LEU A 377 -10.57 -12.96 6.05
C LEU A 377 -9.94 -11.71 5.46
N PHE A 378 -9.11 -11.01 6.25
CA PHE A 378 -8.43 -9.78 5.90
C PHE A 378 -6.90 -10.00 5.92
N ALA A 379 -6.43 -11.10 5.33
CA ALA A 379 -5.05 -11.58 5.42
C ALA A 379 -3.95 -10.55 5.11
N LEU A 380 -4.23 -9.54 4.26
CA LEU A 380 -3.28 -8.46 3.96
C LEU A 380 -3.16 -7.40 5.08
N LEU A 381 -4.15 -7.35 5.98
CA LEU A 381 -4.22 -6.42 7.11
C LEU A 381 -3.84 -7.08 8.44
N ALA A 382 -4.01 -8.41 8.51
CA ALA A 382 -3.88 -9.25 9.69
C ALA A 382 -2.45 -9.31 10.26
#